data_AF-A0A7C1H8Q3-F1
#
_entry.id   AF-A0A7C1H8Q3-F1
#
_cell.length_a   1.000
_cell.length_b   1.000
_cell.length_c   1.000
_cell.angle_alpha   90.00
_cell.angle_beta   90.00
_cell.angle_gamma   90.00
#
_symmetry.space_group_name_H-M   'P 1'
#
loop_
_entity.id
_entity.type
_entity.pdbx_description
1 polymer ?
#
loop_
_entity_poly.entity_id
_entity_poly.type
_entity_poly.pdbx_seq_one_letter_code
_entity_poly.pdbx_strand_id
1 'polypeptide(L)' 'MNLSTEVAGIYLKNPLMPASGPLTGDHRKMRAIEMMGVGAMVTKTISTVAAKVPRPCI' A
#
# COMPACT_ATOMS: atom_id res chain seq x y z
N MET A 1 16.86 -8.71 15.08
CA MET A 1 16.20 -9.86 14.42
C MET A 1 16.11 -9.55 12.93
N ASN A 2 16.45 -10.48 12.04
CA ASN A 2 16.25 -10.28 10.60
C ASN A 2 14.79 -10.63 10.24
N LEU A 3 14.06 -9.69 9.63
CA LEU A 3 12.67 -9.87 9.21
C LEU A 3 12.53 -10.00 7.68
N SER A 4 13.62 -10.04 6.92
CA SER A 4 13.54 -10.15 5.46
C SER A 4 12.84 -11.42 5.02
N THR A 5 12.08 -11.34 3.93
CA THR A 5 11.36 -12.50 3.36
C THR A 5 11.35 -12.43 1.83
N GLU A 6 11.04 -13.55 1.18
CA GLU A 6 10.83 -13.65 -0.26
C GLU A 6 9.46 -14.25 -0.55
N VAL A 7 8.68 -13.58 -1.40
CA VAL A 7 7.34 -14.05 -1.80
C VAL A 7 7.22 -13.93 -3.31
N ALA A 8 6.92 -15.05 -3.98
CA ALA A 8 6.78 -15.11 -5.45
C ALA A 8 7.98 -14.50 -6.22
N GLY A 9 9.21 -14.67 -5.70
CA GLY A 9 10.43 -14.11 -6.31
C GLY A 9 10.71 -12.64 -5.97
N ILE A 10 9.90 -12.01 -5.11
CA ILE A 10 10.08 -10.62 -4.67
C ILE A 10 10.70 -10.61 -3.27
N TYR A 11 11.90 -10.05 -3.16
CA TYR A 11 12.56 -9.82 -1.89
C TYR A 11 12.00 -8.59 -1.16
N LEU A 12 11.65 -8.75 0.11
CA LEU A 12 11.16 -7.69 0.99
C LEU A 12 12.06 -7.56 2.22
N LYS A 13 12.39 -6.32 2.60
CA LYS A 13 13.19 -6.01 3.81
C LYS A 13 12.49 -6.45 5.10
N ASN A 14 11.16 -6.51 5.08
CA ASN A 14 10.30 -7.00 6.15
C ASN A 14 8.94 -7.42 5.55
N PRO A 15 8.12 -8.24 6.22
CA PRO A 15 6.86 -8.74 5.66
C PRO A 15 5.70 -7.75 5.81
N LEU A 16 5.92 -6.56 6.40
CA LEU A 16 4.86 -5.60 6.63
C LEU A 16 4.53 -4.85 5.33
N MET A 17 3.26 -4.89 4.95
CA MET A 17 2.76 -4.16 3.79
C MET A 17 1.32 -3.68 4.01
N PRO A 18 1.01 -2.39 3.79
CA PRO A 18 -0.37 -1.92 3.80
C PRO A 18 -1.16 -2.47 2.61
N ALA A 19 -2.40 -2.90 2.90
CA ALA A 19 -3.33 -3.39 1.90
C ALA A 19 -3.94 -2.26 1.05
N SER A 20 -4.63 -2.63 -0.04
CA SER A 20 -5.41 -1.70 -0.86
C SER A 20 -6.48 -0.99 -0.01
N GLY A 21 -6.43 0.34 0.08
CA GLY A 21 -7.32 1.10 0.96
C GLY A 21 -7.18 2.62 0.83
N PRO A 22 -7.92 3.41 1.63
CA PRO A 22 -7.89 4.87 1.59
C PRO A 22 -6.50 5.48 1.81
N LEU A 23 -5.65 4.80 2.58
CA LEU A 23 -4.27 5.20 2.87
C LEU A 23 -3.32 5.01 1.69
N THR A 24 -3.67 4.14 0.73
CA THR A 24 -2.87 3.88 -0.47
C THR A 24 -3.54 4.45 -1.73
N GLY A 25 -4.46 5.42 -1.54
CA GLY A 25 -5.28 6.03 -2.58
C GLY A 25 -4.64 7.20 -3.35
N ASP A 26 -3.54 7.75 -2.85
CA ASP A 26 -2.79 8.79 -3.54
C ASP A 26 -1.30 8.74 -3.22
N HIS A 27 -0.50 9.28 -4.13
CA HIS A 27 0.96 9.23 -4.04
C HIS A 27 1.52 9.91 -2.78
N ARG A 28 0.87 10.95 -2.23
CA ARG A 28 1.40 11.67 -1.06
C ARG A 28 1.30 10.79 0.19
N LYS A 29 0.14 10.15 0.40
CA LYS A 29 -0.03 9.19 1.50
C LYS A 29 0.90 7.98 1.34
N MET A 30 1.03 7.45 0.13
CA MET A 30 1.93 6.33 -0.14
C MET A 30 3.39 6.68 0.16
N ARG A 31 3.85 7.88 -0.19
CA ARG A 31 5.21 8.34 0.16
C ARG A 31 5.41 8.48 1.66
N ALA A 32 4.41 8.98 2.39
CA ALA A 32 4.47 9.05 3.85
C ALA A 32 4.63 7.66 4.49
N ILE A 33 3.90 6.67 4.00
CA ILE A 33 3.96 5.29 4.49
C ILE A 33 5.30 4.62 4.12
N GLU A 34 5.82 4.85 2.92
CA GLU A 34 7.11 4.32 2.49
C GLU A 34 8.25 4.79 3.41
N MET A 35 8.24 6.06 3.83
CA MET A 35 9.18 6.59 4.81
C MET A 35 9.10 5.92 6.19
N MET A 36 8.02 5.22 6.53
CA MET A 36 7.89 4.45 7.77
C MET A 36 8.61 3.08 7.70
N GLY A 37 9.19 2.72 6.55
CA GLY A 37 10.01 1.52 6.39
C GLY A 37 9.22 0.22 6.17
N VAL A 38 8.00 0.30 5.62
CA VAL A 38 7.25 -0.90 5.18
C VAL A 38 8.02 -1.64 4.09
N GLY A 39 7.93 -2.97 4.06
CA GLY A 39 8.62 -3.79 3.08
C GLY A 39 8.01 -3.72 1.67
N ALA A 40 6.69 -3.55 1.60
CA ALA A 40 5.93 -3.34 0.36
C ALA A 40 4.65 -2.54 0.64
N MET A 41 3.87 -2.28 -0.41
CA MET A 41 2.56 -1.64 -0.31
C MET A 41 1.68 -2.01 -1.50
N VAL A 42 0.38 -2.16 -1.26
CA VAL A 42 -0.61 -2.37 -2.32
C VAL A 42 -1.35 -1.06 -2.57
N THR A 43 -1.29 -0.54 -3.80
CA THR A 43 -2.04 0.65 -4.21
C THR A 43 -3.53 0.45 -4.00
N LYS A 44 -4.28 1.54 -3.81
CA LYS A 44 -5.73 1.48 -3.94
C LYS A 44 -6.08 0.92 -5.32
N THR A 45 -7.12 0.10 -5.38
CA THR A 45 -7.67 -0.40 -6.64
C THR A 45 -8.02 0.78 -7.55
N ILE A 46 -7.41 0.84 -8.73
CA ILE A 46 -7.64 1.88 -9.73
C ILE A 46 -8.40 1.31 -10.94
N SER A 47 -9.07 2.20 -11.67
CA SER A 47 -9.74 1.93 -12.92
C SER A 47 -9.51 3.11 -13.87
N THR A 48 -9.83 2.94 -15.16
CA THR A 48 -9.82 4.04 -16.14
C THR A 48 -10.85 5.13 -15.81
N VAL A 49 -11.88 4.79 -15.02
CA VAL A 49 -12.93 5.70 -14.56
C VAL A 49 -12.99 5.70 -13.04
N ALA A 50 -13.03 6.90 -12.43
CA ALA A 50 -13.14 7.05 -10.98
C ALA A 50 -14.49 6.55 -10.44
N ALA A 51 -14.46 5.86 -9.30
CA ALA A 51 -15.67 5.42 -8.63
C ALA A 51 -16.47 6.61 -8.05
N LYS A 52 -17.80 6.55 -8.18
CA LYS A 52 -18.71 7.45 -7.45
C LYS A 52 -18.88 6.91 -6.03
N VAL A 53 -18.12 7.46 -5.09
CA VAL A 53 -18.12 6.99 -3.70
C VAL A 53 -19.25 7.69 -2.93
N PRO A 54 -20.25 6.95 -2.42
CA PRO A 54 -21.28 7.53 -1.54
C PRO A 54 -20.65 7.98 -0.22
N ARG A 55 -21.12 9.10 0.33
CA ARG A 55 -20.62 9.68 1.57
C ARG A 55 -21.70 9.64 2.67
N PRO A 56 -21.32 9.44 3.94
CA PRO A 56 -19.95 9.42 4.46
C PRO A 56 -19.22 8.08 4.22
N CYS A 57 -17.92 8.16 3.97
CA CYS A 57 -17.03 7.01 3.88
C CYS A 57 -15.64 7.40 4.41
N ILE A 58 -14.82 6.39 4.70
CA ILE A 58 -13.39 6.56 4.96
C ILE A 58 -12.63 6.87 3.66
#